data_AF-A0A5N9DPK9-F1
#
_entry.id   AF-A0A5N9DPK9-F1
#
_cell.length_a   1.000
_cell.length_b   1.000
_cell.length_c   1.000
_cell.angle_alpha   90.00
_cell.angle_beta   90.00
_cell.angle_gamma   90.00
#
_symmetry.space_group_name_H-M   'P 1'
#
loop_
_entity.id
_entity.type
_entity.pdbx_description
1 polymer ?
#
loop_
_entity_poly.entity_id
_entity_poly.type
_entity_poly.pdbx_seq_one_letter_code
_entity_poly.pdbx_strand_id
1 'polypeptide(L)'
;MSDKNTNNEARAPTATISSIDFERPQTWEKKVYLTIDIDWAHDDILADTIQIVEKAGVCATWFVTHETHVLSSLRSNPRFELGIHPNFNFLLQGDARMGATAEEVIEGILEVVPEAKSVRSHSMTQSSVLLDLFKEKGLTHDCNHFIPHEVGLRLRPWKFWNGLTRVPYFWEDDVAFINKENTPFKRLVGCSGIRVFNFHPIHVFLNTESMDRYERTRDIHKCPKKLIDHRGDSSQGGRYRLCELLESL
;
A
#
# COMPACT_ATOMS: atom_id res chain seq x y z
N MET A 1 15.65 -43.35 -11.08
CA MET A 1 14.31 -42.72 -11.06
C MET A 1 14.07 -42.26 -9.64
N SER A 2 14.31 -40.98 -9.38
CA SER A 2 14.04 -40.36 -8.07
C SER A 2 13.10 -39.20 -8.34
N ASP A 3 11.85 -39.39 -7.94
CA ASP A 3 10.75 -38.46 -8.09
C ASP A 3 11.09 -37.12 -7.43
N LYS A 4 11.33 -36.10 -8.26
CA LYS A 4 11.17 -34.71 -7.84
C LYS A 4 9.68 -34.42 -7.83
N ASN A 5 9.03 -34.78 -6.74
CA ASN A 5 7.70 -34.30 -6.42
C ASN A 5 7.83 -32.81 -6.05
N THR A 6 7.91 -31.94 -7.06
CA THR A 6 7.74 -30.50 -6.89
C THR A 6 6.30 -30.28 -6.48
N ASN A 7 6.06 -30.11 -5.18
CA ASN A 7 4.82 -29.55 -4.65
C ASN A 7 4.59 -28.20 -5.34
N ASN A 8 3.80 -28.23 -6.41
CA ASN A 8 3.28 -27.04 -7.06
C ASN A 8 2.11 -26.55 -6.18
N GLU A 9 2.42 -26.04 -4.99
CA GLU A 9 1.43 -25.30 -4.20
C GLU A 9 0.96 -24.14 -5.09
N ALA A 10 -0.33 -24.11 -5.43
CA ALA A 10 -0.88 -23.09 -6.29
C ALA A 10 -0.65 -21.71 -5.65
N ARG A 11 0.03 -20.84 -6.39
CA ARG A 11 0.30 -19.44 -6.04
C ARG A 11 -0.97 -18.72 -5.59
N ALA A 12 -0.89 -17.93 -4.52
CA ALA A 12 -2.01 -17.14 -4.03
C ALA A 12 -2.35 -16.05 -5.06
N PRO A 13 -3.59 -16.00 -5.58
CA PRO A 13 -3.94 -15.05 -6.62
C PRO A 13 -3.84 -13.61 -6.10
N THR A 14 -3.22 -12.74 -6.90
CA THR A 14 -3.09 -11.31 -6.57
C THR A 14 -4.07 -10.47 -7.38
N ALA A 15 -4.54 -9.36 -6.82
CA ALA A 15 -5.45 -8.43 -7.51
C ALA A 15 -5.24 -6.99 -7.04
N THR A 16 -5.84 -6.04 -7.76
CA THR A 16 -5.83 -4.60 -7.42
C THR A 16 -7.08 -4.23 -6.62
N ILE A 17 -7.01 -3.18 -5.80
CA ILE A 17 -8.10 -2.80 -4.88
C ILE A 17 -9.42 -2.53 -5.62
N SER A 18 -9.38 -1.82 -6.74
CA SER A 18 -10.54 -1.50 -7.59
C SER A 18 -11.27 -2.73 -8.13
N SER A 19 -10.62 -3.89 -8.17
CA SER A 19 -11.23 -5.15 -8.62
C SER A 19 -12.13 -5.81 -7.57
N ILE A 20 -12.15 -5.29 -6.34
CA ILE A 20 -12.98 -5.80 -5.25
C ILE A 20 -14.44 -5.43 -5.50
N ASP A 21 -15.31 -6.43 -5.50
CA ASP A 21 -16.75 -6.27 -5.38
C ASP A 21 -17.19 -6.97 -4.08
N PHE A 22 -17.64 -6.18 -3.10
CA PHE A 22 -17.97 -6.70 -1.77
C PHE A 22 -19.11 -7.72 -1.80
N GLU A 23 -20.02 -7.65 -2.79
CA GLU A 23 -21.14 -8.60 -2.96
C GLU A 23 -20.69 -9.93 -3.56
N ARG A 24 -19.48 -9.98 -4.11
CA ARG A 24 -18.91 -11.14 -4.81
C ARG A 24 -17.67 -11.63 -4.09
N PRO A 25 -17.80 -12.51 -3.07
CA PRO A 25 -16.68 -13.04 -2.29
C PRO A 25 -15.51 -13.55 -3.13
N GLN A 26 -15.75 -14.21 -4.26
CA GLN A 26 -14.70 -14.68 -5.17
C GLN A 26 -13.76 -13.57 -5.69
N THR A 27 -14.17 -12.31 -5.62
CA THR A 27 -13.31 -11.18 -6.02
C THR A 27 -12.26 -10.89 -4.96
N TRP A 28 -12.50 -11.12 -3.66
CA TRP A 28 -11.61 -10.73 -2.56
C TRP A 28 -11.20 -11.87 -1.62
N GLU A 29 -12.02 -12.89 -1.49
CA GLU A 29 -11.77 -14.05 -0.66
C GLU A 29 -10.61 -14.85 -1.24
N LYS A 30 -9.59 -15.10 -0.41
CA LYS A 30 -8.37 -15.82 -0.78
C LYS A 30 -7.47 -15.13 -1.81
N LYS A 31 -7.67 -13.83 -2.07
CA LYS A 31 -6.72 -13.03 -2.85
C LYS A 31 -5.77 -12.26 -1.95
N VAL A 32 -4.63 -11.87 -2.51
CA VAL A 32 -3.69 -10.94 -1.90
C VAL A 32 -3.71 -9.62 -2.66
N TYR A 33 -3.75 -8.53 -1.90
CA TYR A 33 -3.71 -7.18 -2.39
C TYR A 33 -2.45 -6.51 -1.84
N LEU A 34 -1.44 -6.39 -2.68
CA LEU A 34 -0.26 -5.59 -2.35
C LEU A 34 -0.60 -4.12 -2.62
N THR A 35 -0.48 -3.29 -1.59
CA THR A 35 -0.65 -1.85 -1.69
C THR A 35 0.65 -1.15 -1.32
N ILE A 36 0.97 -0.07 -2.03
CA ILE A 36 2.16 0.73 -1.80
C ILE A 36 1.75 2.20 -1.63
N ASP A 37 1.98 2.77 -0.46
CA ASP A 37 1.81 4.20 -0.23
C ASP A 37 3.10 4.93 -0.61
N ILE A 38 3.06 5.77 -1.64
CA ILE A 38 4.28 6.34 -2.23
C ILE A 38 4.99 7.31 -1.29
N ASP A 39 4.24 8.01 -0.43
CA ASP A 39 4.78 8.86 0.65
C ASP A 39 5.89 9.82 0.25
N TRP A 40 5.69 10.43 -0.92
CA TRP A 40 6.63 11.37 -1.53
C TRP A 40 8.04 10.78 -1.66
N ALA A 41 8.19 9.48 -1.91
CA ALA A 41 9.48 8.86 -2.17
C ALA A 41 10.18 9.53 -3.36
N HIS A 42 11.51 9.62 -3.31
CA HIS A 42 12.31 10.05 -4.46
C HIS A 42 12.19 9.04 -5.60
N ASP A 43 12.28 9.49 -6.86
CA ASP A 43 12.08 8.65 -8.05
C ASP A 43 12.93 7.38 -8.07
N ASP A 44 14.25 7.44 -7.81
CA ASP A 44 15.08 6.23 -7.72
C ASP A 44 14.68 5.26 -6.59
N ILE A 45 14.14 5.77 -5.48
CA ILE A 45 13.65 4.95 -4.34
C ILE A 45 12.36 4.25 -4.74
N LEU A 46 11.45 4.98 -5.38
CA LEU A 46 10.22 4.43 -5.93
C LEU A 46 10.52 3.39 -7.02
N ALA A 47 11.45 3.68 -7.93
CA ALA A 47 11.87 2.80 -9.02
C ALA A 47 12.47 1.48 -8.50
N ASP A 48 13.27 1.49 -7.43
CA ASP A 48 13.76 0.26 -6.79
C ASP A 48 12.61 -0.64 -6.30
N THR A 49 11.57 -0.05 -5.71
CA THR A 49 10.39 -0.82 -5.26
C THR A 49 9.58 -1.36 -6.43
N ILE A 50 9.37 -0.55 -7.48
CA ILE A 50 8.68 -0.96 -8.71
C ILE A 50 9.38 -2.17 -9.34
N GLN A 51 10.71 -2.13 -9.49
CA GLN A 51 11.46 -3.24 -10.09
C GLN A 51 11.27 -4.56 -9.33
N ILE A 52 11.20 -4.53 -7.99
CA ILE A 52 10.96 -5.72 -7.15
C ILE A 52 9.58 -6.31 -7.45
N VAL A 53 8.55 -5.46 -7.44
CA VAL A 53 7.16 -5.89 -7.66
C VAL A 53 6.92 -6.35 -9.10
N GLU A 54 7.47 -5.64 -10.09
CA GLU A 54 7.35 -6.00 -11.51
C GLU A 54 8.00 -7.34 -11.80
N LYS A 55 9.19 -7.59 -11.25
CA LYS A 55 9.90 -8.87 -11.40
C LYS A 55 9.12 -10.03 -10.80
N ALA A 56 8.37 -9.81 -9.73
CA ALA A 56 7.50 -10.82 -9.13
C ALA A 56 6.25 -11.12 -10.00
N GLY A 57 5.88 -10.21 -10.91
CA GLY A 57 4.76 -10.42 -11.84
C GLY A 57 3.38 -10.40 -11.16
N VAL A 58 3.27 -9.77 -9.99
CA VAL A 58 2.04 -9.68 -9.20
C VAL A 58 1.23 -8.42 -9.52
N CYS A 59 -0.04 -8.41 -9.12
CA CYS A 59 -0.85 -7.20 -9.12
C CYS A 59 -0.57 -6.35 -7.87
N ALA A 60 -0.60 -5.03 -8.03
CA ALA A 60 -0.40 -4.09 -6.93
C ALA A 60 -1.21 -2.81 -7.14
N THR A 61 -1.57 -2.12 -6.04
CA THR A 61 -2.20 -0.80 -6.07
C THR A 61 -1.24 0.22 -5.45
N TRP A 62 -0.94 1.28 -6.19
CA TRP A 62 0.00 2.33 -5.78
C TRP A 62 -0.79 3.58 -5.42
N PHE A 63 -0.76 3.98 -4.15
CA PHE A 63 -1.42 5.20 -3.69
C PHE A 63 -0.45 6.38 -3.88
N VAL A 64 -0.77 7.23 -4.84
CA VAL A 64 0.08 8.31 -5.35
C VAL A 64 -0.04 9.56 -4.50
N THR A 65 1.09 10.18 -4.14
CA THR A 65 1.13 11.44 -3.36
C THR A 65 1.51 12.68 -4.15
N HIS A 66 2.12 12.53 -5.33
CA HIS A 66 2.64 13.64 -6.13
C HIS A 66 2.89 13.21 -7.58
N GLU A 67 2.95 14.19 -8.48
CA GLU A 67 3.37 13.99 -9.87
C GLU A 67 4.85 13.60 -9.95
N THR A 68 5.16 12.58 -10.74
CA THR A 68 6.52 12.15 -11.04
C THR A 68 6.55 11.39 -12.37
N HIS A 69 7.68 11.50 -13.08
CA HIS A 69 7.89 10.81 -14.35
C HIS A 69 7.70 9.28 -14.25
N VAL A 70 7.91 8.70 -13.06
CA VAL A 70 7.74 7.26 -12.79
C VAL A 70 6.28 6.81 -12.92
N LEU A 71 5.29 7.70 -12.74
CA LEU A 71 3.87 7.36 -12.84
C LEU A 71 3.47 6.85 -14.23
N SER A 72 4.11 7.35 -15.28
CA SER A 72 3.85 6.90 -16.65
C SER A 72 4.13 5.40 -16.83
N SER A 73 5.20 4.90 -16.22
CA SER A 73 5.56 3.49 -16.23
C SER A 73 4.54 2.67 -15.44
N LEU A 74 4.19 3.10 -14.23
CA LEU A 74 3.17 2.42 -13.40
C LEU A 74 1.84 2.29 -14.14
N ARG A 75 1.38 3.39 -14.74
CA ARG A 75 0.13 3.47 -15.50
C ARG A 75 0.10 2.55 -16.72
N SER A 76 1.26 2.32 -17.35
CA SER A 76 1.37 1.45 -18.51
C SER A 76 1.31 -0.06 -18.17
N ASN A 77 1.50 -0.42 -16.90
CA ASN A 77 1.54 -1.80 -16.46
C ASN A 77 0.11 -2.31 -16.13
N PRO A 78 -0.44 -3.29 -16.89
CA PRO A 78 -1.83 -3.72 -16.73
C PRO A 78 -2.12 -4.47 -15.42
N ARG A 79 -1.08 -4.83 -14.64
CA ARG A 79 -1.24 -5.44 -13.31
C ARG A 79 -1.33 -4.40 -12.20
N PHE A 80 -1.08 -3.13 -12.51
CA PHE A 80 -1.03 -2.05 -11.54
C PHE A 80 -2.26 -1.17 -11.62
N GLU A 81 -2.70 -0.75 -10.44
CA GLU A 81 -3.69 0.29 -10.26
C GLU A 81 -3.00 1.51 -9.65
N LEU A 82 -3.38 2.71 -10.10
CA LEU A 82 -3.05 3.95 -9.42
C LEU A 82 -4.28 4.44 -8.63
N GLY A 83 -4.10 4.55 -7.31
CA GLY A 83 -5.02 5.21 -6.39
C GLY A 83 -4.45 6.54 -5.91
N ILE A 84 -5.23 7.31 -5.15
CA ILE A 84 -4.76 8.59 -4.57
C ILE A 84 -4.36 8.44 -3.09
N HIS A 85 -3.34 9.19 -2.68
CA HIS A 85 -2.87 9.29 -1.30
C HIS A 85 -2.93 10.73 -0.76
N PRO A 86 -4.14 11.31 -0.57
CA PRO A 86 -4.29 12.70 -0.15
C PRO A 86 -3.76 12.93 1.27
N ASN A 87 -3.15 14.09 1.50
CA ASN A 87 -2.61 14.48 2.81
C ASN A 87 -3.42 15.60 3.44
N PHE A 88 -4.25 15.22 4.40
CA PHE A 88 -5.09 16.16 5.17
C PHE A 88 -4.40 16.69 6.43
N ASN A 89 -3.19 16.22 6.77
CA ASN A 89 -2.51 16.62 8.01
C ASN A 89 -2.26 18.13 8.07
N PHE A 90 -1.94 18.77 6.94
CA PHE A 90 -1.75 20.21 6.88
C PHE A 90 -3.03 20.98 7.26
N LEU A 91 -4.19 20.56 6.75
CA LEU A 91 -5.48 21.15 7.13
C LEU A 91 -5.75 21.01 8.63
N LEU A 92 -5.47 19.83 9.21
CA LEU A 92 -5.63 19.59 10.64
C LEU A 92 -4.70 20.48 11.50
N GLN A 93 -3.60 20.96 10.91
CA GLN A 93 -2.64 21.88 11.52
C GLN A 93 -2.96 23.36 11.20
N GLY A 94 -4.04 23.65 10.47
CA GLY A 94 -4.39 25.00 10.04
C GLY A 94 -3.49 25.55 8.93
N ASP A 95 -2.85 24.67 8.15
CA ASP A 95 -1.95 25.00 7.05
C ASP A 95 -2.61 24.65 5.70
N ALA A 96 -2.75 25.66 4.83
CA ALA A 96 -3.44 25.54 3.55
C ALA A 96 -2.51 25.22 2.36
N ARG A 97 -1.23 24.83 2.58
CA ARG A 97 -0.24 24.66 1.51
C ARG A 97 -0.60 23.60 0.45
N MET A 98 -1.45 22.64 0.78
CA MET A 98 -1.92 21.57 -0.13
C MET A 98 -3.39 21.76 -0.54
N GLY A 99 -4.00 22.90 -0.22
CA GLY A 99 -5.43 23.18 -0.32
C GLY A 99 -5.96 23.75 1.00
N ALA A 100 -6.87 24.71 0.91
CA ALA A 100 -7.57 25.32 2.05
C ALA A 100 -8.79 24.51 2.50
N THR A 101 -9.23 23.54 1.70
CA THR A 101 -10.33 22.62 2.02
C THR A 101 -9.96 21.17 1.70
N ALA A 102 -10.69 20.21 2.29
CA ALA A 102 -10.51 18.79 1.97
C ALA A 102 -10.81 18.49 0.49
N GLU A 103 -11.73 19.24 -0.12
CA GLU A 103 -12.07 19.12 -1.53
C GLU A 103 -10.88 19.49 -2.41
N GLU A 104 -10.26 20.64 -2.15
CA GLU A 104 -9.07 21.08 -2.88
C GLU A 104 -7.90 20.10 -2.73
N VAL A 105 -7.70 19.51 -1.55
CA VAL A 105 -6.67 18.48 -1.32
C VAL A 105 -6.92 17.24 -2.19
N ILE A 106 -8.17 16.80 -2.31
CA ILE A 106 -8.55 15.63 -3.12
C ILE A 106 -8.46 15.95 -4.62
N GLU A 107 -8.94 17.12 -5.04
CA GLU A 107 -8.89 17.57 -6.42
C GLU A 107 -7.44 17.67 -6.91
N GLY A 108 -6.54 18.27 -6.11
CA GLY A 108 -5.14 18.42 -6.49
C GLY A 108 -4.43 17.09 -6.76
N ILE A 109 -4.76 16.01 -6.04
CA ILE A 109 -4.18 14.69 -6.33
C ILE A 109 -4.92 13.94 -7.45
N LEU A 110 -6.22 14.20 -7.65
CA LEU A 110 -6.96 13.67 -8.79
C LEU A 110 -6.53 14.32 -10.12
N GLU A 111 -5.99 15.53 -10.11
CA GLU A 111 -5.35 16.12 -11.30
C GLU A 111 -4.16 15.28 -11.78
N VAL A 112 -3.42 14.63 -10.85
CA VAL A 112 -2.28 13.75 -11.14
C VAL A 112 -2.74 12.36 -11.59
N VAL A 113 -3.82 11.84 -10.98
CA VAL A 113 -4.35 10.49 -11.23
C VAL A 113 -5.87 10.54 -11.46
N PRO A 114 -6.34 11.11 -12.58
CA PRO A 114 -7.77 11.30 -12.85
C PRO A 114 -8.53 9.99 -13.01
N GLU A 115 -7.83 8.89 -13.32
CA GLU A 115 -8.41 7.56 -13.46
C GLU A 115 -8.65 6.84 -12.12
N ALA A 116 -8.17 7.39 -11.00
CA ALA A 116 -8.18 6.72 -9.71
C ALA A 116 -9.58 6.26 -9.27
N LYS A 117 -9.61 5.08 -8.64
CA LYS A 117 -10.82 4.48 -8.04
C LYS A 117 -10.67 4.21 -6.56
N SER A 118 -9.44 4.00 -6.12
CA SER A 118 -9.11 3.72 -4.73
C SER A 118 -8.44 4.91 -4.06
N VAL A 119 -8.75 5.11 -2.79
CA VAL A 119 -8.11 6.10 -1.93
C VAL A 119 -7.65 5.47 -0.63
N ARG A 120 -6.46 5.88 -0.19
CA ARG A 120 -6.04 5.77 1.21
C ARG A 120 -5.50 7.13 1.58
N SER A 121 -5.97 7.75 2.64
CA SER A 121 -5.45 9.03 3.10
C SER A 121 -4.10 8.81 3.79
N HIS A 122 -3.17 9.74 3.59
CA HIS A 122 -1.95 9.77 4.41
C HIS A 122 -2.32 9.87 5.90
N SER A 123 -1.63 9.09 6.72
CA SER A 123 -1.94 8.92 8.15
C SER A 123 -3.37 8.43 8.45
N MET A 124 -4.03 7.75 7.49
CA MET A 124 -5.38 7.18 7.61
C MET A 124 -6.49 8.18 7.98
N THR A 125 -6.29 9.47 7.70
CA THR A 125 -7.28 10.51 8.02
C THR A 125 -8.62 10.22 7.33
N GLN A 126 -9.69 10.11 8.11
CA GLN A 126 -11.01 9.74 7.63
C GLN A 126 -12.11 10.37 8.49
N SER A 127 -13.25 10.67 7.86
CA SER A 127 -14.47 11.12 8.52
C SER A 127 -15.66 10.83 7.60
N SER A 128 -16.89 10.88 8.10
CA SER A 128 -18.09 10.75 7.25
C SER A 128 -18.09 11.77 6.10
N VAL A 129 -17.66 13.01 6.37
CA VAL A 129 -17.57 14.08 5.38
C VAL A 129 -16.55 13.73 4.29
N LEU A 130 -15.37 13.23 4.67
CA LEU A 130 -14.35 12.82 3.70
C LEU A 130 -14.83 11.63 2.85
N LEU A 131 -15.54 10.67 3.45
CA LEU A 131 -16.05 9.50 2.73
C LEU A 131 -17.14 9.89 1.73
N ASP A 132 -18.02 10.85 2.05
CA ASP A 132 -18.99 11.38 1.08
C ASP A 132 -18.27 12.15 -0.04
N LEU A 133 -17.28 12.96 0.29
CA LEU A 133 -16.49 13.69 -0.69
C LEU A 133 -15.70 12.77 -1.64
N PHE A 134 -15.12 11.68 -1.13
CA PHE A 134 -14.50 10.65 -1.99
C PHE A 134 -15.50 10.09 -3.00
N LYS A 135 -16.73 9.80 -2.55
CA LYS A 135 -17.79 9.29 -3.42
C LYS A 135 -18.20 10.31 -4.48
N GLU A 136 -18.37 11.58 -4.09
CA GLU A 136 -18.69 12.69 -5.00
C GLU A 136 -17.62 12.89 -6.07
N LYS A 137 -16.35 12.70 -5.72
CA LYS A 137 -15.21 12.77 -6.65
C LYS A 137 -15.00 11.49 -7.48
N GLY A 138 -15.94 10.54 -7.44
CA GLY A 138 -15.95 9.37 -8.31
C GLY A 138 -15.04 8.21 -7.86
N LEU A 139 -14.49 8.28 -6.65
CA LEU A 139 -13.82 7.16 -6.01
C LEU A 139 -14.85 6.11 -5.57
N THR A 140 -14.40 4.86 -5.51
CA THR A 140 -15.26 3.70 -5.23
C THR A 140 -14.77 2.86 -4.06
N HIS A 141 -13.47 2.92 -3.74
CA HIS A 141 -12.84 2.08 -2.72
C HIS A 141 -12.06 2.92 -1.70
N ASP A 142 -12.37 2.74 -0.42
CA ASP A 142 -11.70 3.39 0.72
C ASP A 142 -10.82 2.39 1.46
N CYS A 143 -9.53 2.68 1.61
CA CYS A 143 -8.52 1.81 2.24
C CYS A 143 -7.97 2.36 3.56
N ASN A 144 -8.70 3.26 4.23
CA ASN A 144 -8.25 3.95 5.44
C ASN A 144 -8.36 3.14 6.75
N HIS A 145 -8.86 1.90 6.70
CA HIS A 145 -9.16 1.15 7.94
C HIS A 145 -8.13 0.05 8.20
N PHE A 146 -7.23 0.30 9.15
CA PHE A 146 -6.26 -0.69 9.63
C PHE A 146 -6.87 -1.56 10.74
N ILE A 147 -6.84 -2.88 10.56
CA ILE A 147 -7.19 -3.85 11.60
C ILE A 147 -6.07 -4.91 11.68
N PRO A 148 -5.20 -4.87 12.70
CA PRO A 148 -4.06 -5.79 12.80
C PRO A 148 -4.48 -7.27 12.76
N HIS A 149 -3.74 -8.16 12.08
CA HIS A 149 -4.11 -9.58 12.00
C HIS A 149 -4.16 -10.27 13.37
N GLU A 150 -3.41 -9.75 14.33
CA GLU A 150 -3.26 -10.27 15.68
C GLU A 150 -4.60 -10.29 16.43
N VAL A 151 -5.56 -9.46 16.01
CA VAL A 151 -6.94 -9.48 16.55
C VAL A 151 -7.68 -10.78 16.18
N GLY A 152 -7.21 -11.52 15.18
CA GLY A 152 -7.76 -12.83 14.81
C GLY A 152 -9.12 -12.75 14.09
N LEU A 153 -9.49 -11.57 13.58
CA LEU A 153 -10.74 -11.38 12.84
C LEU A 153 -10.60 -11.83 11.38
N ARG A 154 -11.63 -12.51 10.88
CA ARG A 154 -11.78 -12.73 9.44
C ARG A 154 -12.26 -11.43 8.79
N LEU A 155 -11.33 -10.69 8.19
CA LEU A 155 -11.62 -9.43 7.52
C LEU A 155 -12.40 -9.62 6.22
N ARG A 156 -13.29 -8.67 5.94
CA ARG A 156 -14.08 -8.60 4.71
C ARG A 156 -14.21 -7.13 4.30
N PRO A 157 -14.22 -6.81 3.00
CA PRO A 157 -14.69 -5.51 2.56
C PRO A 157 -16.18 -5.37 2.88
N TRP A 158 -16.67 -4.14 3.02
CA TRP A 158 -18.08 -3.86 3.27
C TRP A 158 -18.56 -2.63 2.50
N LYS A 159 -19.87 -2.58 2.25
CA LYS A 159 -20.51 -1.40 1.68
C LYS A 159 -20.76 -0.37 2.75
N PHE A 160 -20.35 0.86 2.48
CA PHE A 160 -20.70 2.02 3.28
C PHE A 160 -22.07 2.59 2.88
N TRP A 161 -22.71 3.40 3.74
CA TRP A 161 -24.05 3.91 3.46
C TRP A 161 -24.14 4.71 2.15
N ASN A 162 -23.06 5.40 1.77
CA ASN A 162 -22.97 6.19 0.54
C ASN A 162 -22.57 5.36 -0.70
N GLY A 163 -22.43 4.04 -0.53
CA GLY A 163 -22.09 3.11 -1.60
C GLY A 163 -20.60 2.92 -1.89
N LEU A 164 -19.69 3.54 -1.13
CA LEU A 164 -18.27 3.16 -1.16
C LEU A 164 -18.07 1.71 -0.69
N THR A 165 -17.07 1.04 -1.26
CA THR A 165 -16.54 -0.21 -0.72
C THR A 165 -15.40 0.14 0.22
N ARG A 166 -15.58 -0.13 1.52
CA ARG A 166 -14.49 0.00 2.50
C ARG A 166 -13.69 -1.29 2.52
N VAL A 167 -12.38 -1.16 2.38
CA VAL A 167 -11.42 -2.25 2.23
C VAL A 167 -10.45 -2.17 3.40
N PRO A 168 -10.56 -3.06 4.40
CA PRO A 168 -9.64 -3.05 5.52
C PRO A 168 -8.29 -3.65 5.08
N TYR A 169 -7.21 -3.14 5.67
CA TYR A 169 -5.89 -3.74 5.57
C TYR A 169 -5.37 -4.08 6.96
N PHE A 170 -4.42 -5.01 7.02
CA PHE A 170 -4.12 -5.68 8.30
C PHE A 170 -2.64 -5.78 8.62
N TRP A 171 -1.78 -5.36 7.70
CA TRP A 171 -0.35 -5.35 7.88
C TRP A 171 0.24 -4.16 7.13
N GLU A 172 1.18 -3.46 7.76
CA GLU A 172 1.91 -2.31 7.23
C GLU A 172 3.34 -2.35 7.76
N ASP A 173 4.33 -1.97 6.95
CA ASP A 173 5.74 -2.16 7.29
C ASP A 173 6.22 -1.34 8.48
N ASP A 174 5.81 -0.08 8.61
CA ASP A 174 6.15 0.77 9.75
C ASP A 174 5.46 0.36 11.03
N VAL A 175 4.16 0.06 10.97
CA VAL A 175 3.41 -0.50 12.08
C VAL A 175 4.02 -1.83 12.52
N ALA A 176 4.48 -2.66 11.58
CA ALA A 176 5.09 -3.95 11.91
C ALA A 176 6.39 -3.78 12.70
N PHE A 177 7.31 -2.90 12.27
CA PHE A 177 8.54 -2.70 13.05
C PHE A 177 8.32 -1.94 14.37
N ILE A 178 7.31 -1.07 14.45
CA ILE A 178 6.92 -0.40 15.70
C ILE A 178 6.40 -1.44 16.72
N ASN A 179 5.54 -2.35 16.27
CA ASN A 179 4.94 -3.38 17.11
C ASN A 179 5.80 -4.64 17.27
N LYS A 180 6.97 -4.69 16.61
CA LYS A 180 7.86 -5.88 16.55
C LYS A 180 7.15 -7.12 16.02
N GLU A 181 6.21 -6.91 15.10
CA GLU A 181 5.42 -7.95 14.47
C GLU A 181 6.29 -8.73 13.47
N ASN A 182 6.33 -10.05 13.64
CA ASN A 182 7.25 -10.92 12.91
C ASN A 182 6.60 -12.20 12.35
N THR A 183 5.26 -12.27 12.30
CA THR A 183 4.54 -13.44 11.77
C THR A 183 4.99 -13.71 10.33
N PRO A 184 5.35 -14.97 10.00
CA PRO A 184 5.76 -15.32 8.64
C PRO A 184 4.65 -15.06 7.62
N PHE A 185 5.00 -14.53 6.44
CA PHE A 185 3.98 -14.20 5.44
C PHE A 185 3.22 -15.43 4.92
N LYS A 186 3.83 -16.62 4.90
CA LYS A 186 3.11 -17.86 4.59
C LYS A 186 1.87 -18.07 5.48
N ARG A 187 1.93 -17.65 6.77
CA ARG A 187 0.78 -17.70 7.68
C ARG A 187 -0.23 -16.60 7.37
N LEU A 188 0.23 -15.37 7.13
CA LEU A 188 -0.64 -14.22 6.82
C LEU A 188 -1.39 -14.40 5.50
N VAL A 189 -0.71 -14.90 4.46
CA VAL A 189 -1.30 -15.27 3.16
C VAL A 189 -2.29 -16.43 3.32
N GLY A 190 -2.05 -17.33 4.28
CA GLY A 190 -2.94 -18.44 4.61
C GLY A 190 -4.23 -18.04 5.35
N CYS A 191 -4.33 -16.81 5.87
CA CYS A 191 -5.52 -16.37 6.60
C CYS A 191 -6.77 -16.31 5.72
N SER A 192 -7.92 -16.62 6.34
CA SER A 192 -9.23 -16.47 5.72
C SER A 192 -9.64 -15.00 5.63
N GLY A 193 -10.42 -14.64 4.61
CA GLY A 193 -10.87 -13.27 4.41
C GLY A 193 -10.07 -12.54 3.34
N ILE A 194 -10.17 -11.22 3.33
CA ILE A 194 -9.35 -10.35 2.49
C ILE A 194 -7.97 -10.15 3.09
N ARG A 195 -6.94 -10.08 2.24
CA ARG A 195 -5.56 -9.89 2.67
C ARG A 195 -4.93 -8.70 1.94
N VAL A 196 -4.92 -7.56 2.62
CA VAL A 196 -4.32 -6.32 2.11
C VAL A 196 -3.09 -5.97 2.95
N PHE A 197 -1.95 -5.83 2.27
CA PHE A 197 -0.66 -5.46 2.85
C PHE A 197 -0.27 -4.07 2.36
N ASN A 198 0.27 -3.23 3.24
CA ASN A 198 0.79 -1.92 2.90
C ASN A 198 2.31 -1.87 3.07
N PHE A 199 3.00 -1.21 2.16
CA PHE A 199 4.44 -0.94 2.24
C PHE A 199 4.73 0.47 1.74
N HIS A 200 5.84 1.02 2.20
CA HIS A 200 6.32 2.33 1.77
C HIS A 200 7.66 2.18 1.04
N PRO A 201 7.86 2.82 -0.12
CA PRO A 201 9.11 2.69 -0.89
C PRO A 201 10.37 3.06 -0.07
N ILE A 202 10.26 4.02 0.84
CA ILE A 202 11.39 4.41 1.71
C ILE A 202 11.84 3.26 2.62
N HIS A 203 10.89 2.51 3.20
CA HIS A 203 11.17 1.38 4.09
C HIS A 203 11.66 0.15 3.31
N VAL A 204 11.16 -0.06 2.09
CA VAL A 204 11.67 -1.08 1.16
C VAL A 204 13.10 -0.73 0.71
N PHE A 205 13.40 0.53 0.41
CA PHE A 205 14.73 0.92 -0.04
C PHE A 205 15.77 0.85 1.08
N LEU A 206 15.41 1.30 2.28
CA LEU A 206 16.29 1.26 3.46
C LEU A 206 16.33 -0.12 4.13
N ASN A 207 15.44 -1.04 3.76
CA ASN A 207 15.19 -2.26 4.54
C ASN A 207 14.96 -1.92 6.03
N THR A 208 14.08 -0.96 6.30
CA THR A 208 13.85 -0.41 7.64
C THR A 208 13.28 -1.46 8.58
N GLU A 209 13.97 -1.70 9.69
CA GLU A 209 13.66 -2.63 10.78
C GLU A 209 13.35 -1.92 12.11
N SER A 210 13.54 -0.62 12.17
CA SER A 210 13.24 0.21 13.32
C SER A 210 13.10 1.67 12.92
N MET A 211 12.36 2.43 13.74
CA MET A 211 12.19 3.87 13.55
C MET A 211 13.55 4.59 13.56
N ASP A 212 14.51 4.17 14.41
CA ASP A 212 15.85 4.77 14.47
C ASP A 212 16.54 4.85 13.09
N ARG A 213 16.47 3.78 12.28
CA ARG A 213 17.08 3.79 10.94
C ARG A 213 16.45 4.85 10.03
N TYR A 214 15.13 4.96 10.08
CA TYR A 214 14.40 5.96 9.31
C TYR A 214 14.74 7.38 9.77
N GLU A 215 14.68 7.63 11.08
CA GLU A 215 14.91 8.94 11.70
C GLU A 215 16.33 9.47 11.45
N ARG A 216 17.35 8.62 11.65
CA ARG A 216 18.77 9.01 11.51
C ARG A 216 19.19 9.30 10.06
N THR A 217 18.35 8.97 9.08
CA THR A 217 18.60 9.18 7.65
C THR A 217 17.64 10.18 7.02
N ARG A 218 16.74 10.80 7.79
CA ARG A 218 15.66 11.66 7.27
C ARG A 218 16.14 12.78 6.37
N ASP A 219 17.23 13.44 6.76
CA ASP A 219 17.84 14.54 6.02
C ASP A 219 18.35 14.13 4.63
N ILE A 220 18.60 12.84 4.42
CA ILE A 220 19.09 12.28 3.16
C ILE A 220 18.08 11.37 2.44
N HIS A 221 16.80 11.34 2.84
CA HIS A 221 15.75 10.54 2.15
C HIS A 221 15.54 10.93 0.68
N LYS A 222 15.98 12.13 0.28
CA LYS A 222 15.98 12.60 -1.11
C LYS A 222 17.32 12.40 -1.84
N CYS A 223 18.28 11.70 -1.22
CA CYS A 223 19.61 11.45 -1.78
C CYS A 223 19.89 9.95 -1.90
N PRO A 224 19.28 9.22 -2.87
CA PRO A 224 19.40 7.76 -3.00
C PRO A 224 20.84 7.24 -2.99
N LYS A 225 21.76 7.97 -3.63
CA LYS A 225 23.20 7.64 -3.68
C LYS A 225 23.89 7.62 -2.32
N LYS A 226 23.43 8.42 -1.36
CA LYS A 226 23.92 8.39 0.03
C LYS A 226 23.09 7.41 0.85
N LEU A 227 21.77 7.42 0.62
CA LEU A 227 20.82 6.64 1.39
C LEU A 227 21.06 5.13 1.29
N ILE A 228 21.56 4.66 0.14
CA ILE A 228 21.86 3.24 -0.09
C ILE A 228 22.89 2.69 0.91
N ASP A 229 23.84 3.52 1.36
CA ASP A 229 24.87 3.13 2.34
C ASP A 229 24.28 2.89 3.74
N HIS A 230 23.04 3.32 3.98
CA HIS A 230 22.30 3.13 5.22
C HIS A 230 21.26 2.00 5.14
N ARG A 231 21.22 1.24 4.05
CA ARG A 231 20.33 0.08 3.92
C ARG A 231 20.66 -0.97 4.99
N GLY A 232 19.63 -1.45 5.69
CA GLY A 232 19.74 -2.51 6.69
C GLY A 232 19.85 -3.90 6.06
N ASP A 233 20.31 -4.86 6.85
CA ASP A 233 20.44 -6.28 6.51
C ASP A 233 19.52 -7.19 7.34
N SER A 234 18.69 -6.60 8.20
CA SER A 234 17.73 -7.33 9.04
C SER A 234 16.69 -8.09 8.21
N SER A 235 16.42 -9.32 8.61
CA SER A 235 15.31 -10.13 8.06
C SER A 235 13.92 -9.62 8.47
N GLN A 236 13.86 -8.64 9.37
CA GLN A 236 12.62 -7.97 9.76
C GLN A 236 12.45 -6.62 9.05
N GLY A 237 13.40 -6.23 8.20
CA GLY A 237 13.34 -4.96 7.49
C GLY A 237 12.32 -4.97 6.35
N GLY A 238 11.78 -3.79 6.01
CA GLY A 238 10.72 -3.64 4.99
C GLY A 238 11.04 -4.30 3.64
N ARG A 239 12.31 -4.27 3.19
CA ARG A 239 12.73 -4.94 1.94
C ARG A 239 12.61 -6.44 2.05
N TYR A 240 13.18 -7.01 3.11
CA TYR A 240 13.17 -8.45 3.31
C TYR A 240 11.73 -8.93 3.46
N ARG A 241 10.91 -8.21 4.22
CA ARG A 241 9.49 -8.50 4.42
C ARG A 241 8.72 -8.45 3.09
N LEU A 242 8.95 -7.45 2.23
CA LEU A 242 8.34 -7.43 0.89
C LEU A 242 8.75 -8.66 0.07
N CYS A 243 10.04 -9.00 0.03
CA CYS A 243 10.51 -10.19 -0.67
C CYS A 243 9.89 -11.49 -0.12
N GLU A 244 9.82 -11.65 1.19
CA GLU A 244 9.21 -12.80 1.86
C GLU A 244 7.71 -12.92 1.51
N LEU A 245 6.99 -11.80 1.46
CA LEU A 245 5.61 -11.77 0.99
C LEU A 245 5.55 -12.29 -0.45
N LEU A 246 6.32 -11.71 -1.37
CA LEU A 246 6.30 -12.05 -2.80
C LEU A 246 6.69 -13.52 -3.07
N GLU A 247 7.60 -14.09 -2.28
CA GLU A 247 7.97 -15.52 -2.35
C GLU A 247 6.85 -16.44 -1.84
N SER A 248 5.96 -15.92 -1.00
CA SER A 248 4.77 -16.63 -0.50
C SER A 248 3.57 -16.54 -1.44
N LEU A 249 3.68 -15.79 -2.55
CA LEU A 249 2.62 -15.58 -3.53
C LEU A 249 2.69 -16.55 -4.71
#